data_AF-A0A351T5C0-F1
#
_entry.id   AF-A0A351T5C0-F1
#
_cell.length_a   1.000
_cell.length_b   1.000
_cell.length_c   1.000
_cell.angle_alpha   90.00
_cell.angle_beta   90.00
_cell.angle_gamma   90.00
#
_symmetry.space_group_name_H-M   'P 1'
#
loop_
_entity.id
_entity.type
_entity.pdbx_description
1 polymer ?
#
loop_
_entity_poly.entity_id
_entity_poly.type
_entity_poly.pdbx_seq_one_letter_code
_entity_poly.pdbx_strand_id
1 'polypeptide(L)' 'MRIVGGLHRGRVLVAPKGDKTRPTTDRVREALFNILAHGTPALPHGARVLDLFAGSGALGLEA' A
#
# COMPACT_ATOMS: atom_id res chain seq x y z
N MET A 1 8.05 8.91 -1.11
CA MET A 1 7.35 7.62 -1.35
C MET A 1 6.53 7.73 -2.61
N ARG A 2 6.29 6.62 -3.32
CA ARG A 2 5.48 6.58 -4.54
C ARG A 2 4.64 5.31 -4.58
N ILE A 3 3.56 5.33 -5.37
CA ILE A 3 2.80 4.12 -5.68
C ILE A 3 3.67 3.21 -6.55
N VAL A 4 3.78 1.94 -6.17
CA VAL A 4 4.66 0.91 -6.76
C VAL A 4 3.96 0.18 -7.91
N GLY A 5 2.65 -0.09 -7.79
CA GLY A 5 1.87 -0.92 -8.73
C GLY A 5 0.52 -0.32 -9.15
N GLY A 6 -0.23 -1.11 -9.91
CA GLY A 6 -1.60 -0.76 -10.34
C GLY A 6 -1.69 0.44 -11.30
N LEU A 7 -2.91 0.98 -11.40
CA LEU A 7 -3.26 2.08 -12.31
C LEU A 7 -2.50 3.39 -12.01
N HIS A 8 -2.11 3.58 -10.75
CA HIS A 8 -1.50 4.81 -10.27
C HIS A 8 0.01 4.71 -10.06
N ARG A 9 0.64 3.66 -10.60
CA ARG A 9 2.07 3.41 -10.54
C ARG A 9 2.90 4.66 -10.86
N GLY A 10 3.90 4.92 -10.02
CA GLY A 10 4.84 6.03 -10.18
C GLY A 10 4.38 7.37 -9.59
N ARG A 11 3.12 7.50 -9.16
CA ARG A 11 2.64 8.73 -8.51
C ARG A 11 3.35 8.96 -7.18
N VAL A 12 3.87 10.17 -7.00
CA VAL A 12 4.52 10.59 -5.76
C VAL A 12 3.45 10.83 -4.70
N LEU A 13 3.69 10.31 -3.50
CA LEU A 13 2.82 10.51 -2.34
C LEU A 13 3.51 11.46 -1.36
N VAL A 14 2.76 12.47 -0.90
CA VAL A 14 3.20 13.39 0.13
C VAL A 14 2.82 12.80 1.49
N ALA A 15 3.82 12.47 2.29
CA ALA A 15 3.60 11.97 3.64
C ALA A 15 3.41 13.13 4.63
N PRO A 16 2.68 12.91 5.74
CA PRO A 16 2.69 13.80 6.89
C PRO A 16 4.13 14.09 7.33
N LYS A 17 4.38 15.32 7.80
CA LYS A 17 5.73 15.73 8.26
C LYS A 17 6.10 15.02 9.57
N GLY A 18 7.39 14.72 9.71
CA GLY A 18 7.98 14.12 10.92
C GLY A 18 7.93 12.59 10.94
N ASP A 19 8.41 12.00 12.03
CA ASP A 19 8.74 10.57 12.10
C ASP A 19 7.67 9.74 12.82
N LYS A 20 6.50 10.34 13.09
CA LYS A 20 5.40 9.70 13.83
C LYS A 20 4.62 8.69 12.99
N THR A 21 4.74 8.74 11.66
CA THR A 21 4.11 7.76 10.76
C THR A 21 5.03 6.57 10.58
N ARG A 22 4.51 5.35 10.79
CA ARG A 22 5.28 4.10 10.58
C ARG A 22 5.84 4.05 9.15
N PRO A 23 7.16 4.01 8.95
CA PRO A 23 7.72 3.87 7.62
C PRO A 23 7.43 2.47 7.09
N THR A 24 6.85 2.38 5.89
CA THR A 24 6.70 1.12 5.16
C THR A 24 7.46 1.25 3.85
N THR A 25 8.48 0.42 3.66
CA THR A 25 9.33 0.48 2.47
C THR A 25 8.58 -0.02 1.23
N ASP A 26 9.01 0.41 0.05
CA ASP A 26 8.43 -0.05 -1.22
C ASP A 26 8.46 -1.59 -1.32
N ARG A 27 9.57 -2.22 -0.87
CA ARG A 27 9.73 -3.69 -0.85
C ARG A 27 8.73 -4.40 0.06
N VAL A 28 8.41 -3.84 1.22
CA VAL A 28 7.41 -4.43 2.14
C VAL A 28 6.01 -4.33 1.54
N ARG A 29 5.67 -3.21 0.90
CA ARG A 29 4.38 -3.09 0.19
C ARG A 29 4.27 -4.08 -0.96
N GLU A 30 5.29 -4.18 -1.80
CA GLU A 30 5.32 -5.12 -2.92
C GLU A 30 5.16 -6.58 -2.46
N ALA A 31 5.89 -6.99 -1.42
CA ALA A 31 5.76 -8.33 -0.85
C ALA A 31 4.34 -8.60 -0.32
N LEU A 32 3.73 -7.63 0.38
CA LEU A 32 2.37 -7.76 0.89
C LEU A 32 1.35 -7.94 -0.24
N PHE A 33 1.39 -7.11 -1.28
CA PHE A 33 0.45 -7.22 -2.40
C PHE A 33 0.67 -8.48 -3.23
N ASN A 34 1.90 -8.97 -3.36
CA ASN A 34 2.16 -10.28 -3.96
C ASN A 34 1.51 -11.41 -3.16
N ILE A 35 1.59 -11.37 -1.82
CA ILE A 35 0.93 -12.35 -0.95
C ILE A 35 -0.59 -12.26 -1.10
N LEU A 36 -1.16 -11.06 -1.10
CA LEU A 36 -2.61 -10.87 -1.23
C LEU A 36 -3.13 -11.29 -2.61
N ALA A 37 -2.39 -11.00 -3.69
CA ALA A 37 -2.80 -11.34 -5.05
C ALA A 37 -2.69 -12.84 -5.35
N HIS A 38 -1.74 -13.55 -4.74
CA HIS A 38 -1.44 -14.95 -5.05
C HIS A 38 -1.72 -15.93 -3.90
N GLY A 39 -2.20 -15.44 -2.75
CA GLY A 39 -2.55 -16.25 -1.59
C GLY A 39 -3.79 -17.11 -1.79
N THR A 40 -4.13 -17.91 -0.78
CA THR A 40 -5.31 -18.78 -0.80
C THR A 40 -6.17 -18.50 0.45
N PRO A 41 -7.33 -17.82 0.32
CA PRO A 41 -7.88 -17.26 -0.91
C PRO A 41 -7.15 -15.99 -1.38
N ALA A 42 -7.10 -15.78 -2.69
CA ALA A 42 -6.56 -14.54 -3.28
C ALA A 42 -7.54 -13.38 -3.03
N LEU A 43 -7.00 -12.16 -2.90
CA LEU A 43 -7.79 -10.95 -2.74
C LEU A 43 -8.53 -10.65 -4.07
N PRO A 44 -9.87 -10.63 -4.09
CA PRO A 44 -10.61 -10.36 -5.32
C PRO A 44 -10.44 -8.90 -5.77
N HIS A 45 -10.49 -8.67 -7.07
CA HIS A 45 -10.54 -7.30 -7.61
C HIS A 45 -11.74 -6.54 -7.05
N GLY A 46 -11.50 -5.30 -6.62
CA GLY A 46 -12.54 -4.46 -6.01
C GLY A 46 -12.88 -4.82 -4.56
N ALA A 47 -12.02 -5.60 -3.88
CA ALA A 47 -12.16 -5.85 -2.45
C ALA A 47 -12.23 -4.54 -1.65
N ARG A 48 -13.05 -4.51 -0.60
CA ARG A 48 -13.03 -3.41 0.36
C ARG A 48 -11.86 -3.59 1.30
N VAL A 49 -11.00 -2.59 1.40
CA VAL A 49 -9.81 -2.60 2.26
C VAL A 49 -9.96 -1.55 3.36
N LEU A 50 -9.49 -1.87 4.56
CA LEU A 50 -9.43 -0.96 5.70
C LEU A 50 -7.99 -0.87 6.21
N ASP A 51 -7.42 0.33 6.19
CA ASP A 51 -6.10 0.62 6.74
C ASP A 51 -6.26 1.41 8.05
N LEU A 52 -6.28 0.68 9.18
CA LEU A 52 -6.54 1.24 10.51
C LEU A 52 -5.47 2.24 10.98
N PHE A 53 -4.24 2.10 10.49
CA PHE A 53 -3.10 2.93 10.88
C PHE A 53 -2.42 3.50 9.63
N ALA A 54 -3.24 4.11 8.77
CA ALA A 54 -2.83 4.49 7.43
C ALA A 54 -1.59 5.40 7.38
N GLY A 55 -1.39 6.26 8.38
CA GLY A 55 -0.23 7.16 8.43
C GLY A 55 -0.17 8.02 7.17
N SER A 56 0.77 7.71 6.26
CA SER A 56 0.90 8.35 4.95
C SER A 56 -0.10 7.88 3.88
N GLY A 57 -0.95 6.90 4.19
CA GLY A 57 -1.91 6.30 3.26
C GLY A 57 -1.28 5.38 2.22
N ALA A 58 0.01 5.06 2.34
CA ALA A 58 0.76 4.33 1.31
C ALA A 58 0.14 2.97 0.96
N LEU A 59 -0.36 2.24 1.96
CA LEU A 59 -0.93 0.90 1.80
C LEU A 59 -2.35 0.98 1.23
N GLY A 60 -3.21 1.82 1.82
CA GLY A 60 -4.57 2.02 1.32
C GLY A 60 -4.64 2.58 -0.11
N LEU A 61 -3.70 3.43 -0.53
CA LEU A 61 -3.66 3.99 -1.89
C LEU A 61 -3.08 3.03 -2.94
N GLU A 62 -2.44 1.95 -2.50
CA GLU A 62 -1.86 0.90 -3.35
C GLU A 62 -2.85 -0.27 -3.58
N ALA A 63 -3.95 -0.31 -2.80
CA ALA A 63 -4.95 -1.37 -2.77
C ALA A 63 -6.01 -1.28 -3.89
#